data_AF-A0A667ZFR5-F1
#
_entry.id   AF-A0A667ZFR5-F1
#
_cell.length_a   1.000
_cell.length_b   1.000
_cell.length_c   1.000
_cell.angle_alpha   90.00
_cell.angle_beta   90.00
_cell.angle_gamma   90.00
#
_symmetry.space_group_name_H-M   'P 1'
#
loop_
_entity.id
_entity.type
_entity.pdbx_description
1 polymer ?
#
loop_
_entity_poly.entity_id
_entity_poly.type
_entity_poly.pdbx_seq_one_letter_code
_entity_poly.pdbx_strand_id
1 'polypeptide(L)'
;MITDAFAPPPPRTIASAWWTTWCHITCTIMFPLPEPQDVFLAAQAKFADLSKDLRQLGRDLTVCEKGVQRVCSDSPEEHLQPFKDKMESYIVQCFQELVLYFGLKPKTGEKEVATGYFFMLWFEFCTDFKTRWKKENKNISKERYHTTGKQVAQKKKKKKLNN
;
A
#
# COMPACT_ATOMS: atom_id res chain seq x y z
N MET A 1 48.09 5.07 15.30
CA MET A 1 48.78 5.02 14.00
C MET A 1 48.42 3.66 13.41
N ILE A 2 47.60 3.50 12.39
CA ILE A 2 47.38 4.31 11.19
C ILE A 2 45.88 4.26 10.89
N THR A 3 45.22 5.41 11.04
CA THR A 3 44.05 5.81 10.25
C THR A 3 44.53 6.11 8.82
N ASP A 4 43.62 6.11 7.84
CA ASP A 4 43.85 6.33 6.38
C ASP A 4 44.14 5.04 5.59
N ALA A 5 43.54 4.75 4.44
CA ALA A 5 42.62 5.48 3.59
C ALA A 5 41.86 4.47 2.73
N PHE A 6 40.52 4.59 2.67
CA PHE A 6 39.78 4.16 1.49
C PHE A 6 39.03 5.38 0.96
N ALA A 7 39.79 6.44 0.67
CA ALA A 7 39.31 7.51 -0.18
C ALA A 7 39.24 6.95 -1.62
N PRO A 8 38.08 6.99 -2.30
CA PRO A 8 37.99 6.53 -3.67
C PRO A 8 38.87 7.41 -4.58
N PRO A 9 39.56 6.84 -5.59
CA PRO A 9 40.41 7.62 -6.48
C PRO A 9 39.57 8.62 -7.30
N PRO A 10 40.12 9.79 -7.64
CA PRO A 10 39.39 10.80 -8.39
C PRO A 10 39.12 10.32 -9.84
N PRO A 11 37.93 10.63 -10.40
CA PRO A 11 37.53 10.15 -11.71
C PRO A 11 38.40 10.76 -12.83
N ARG A 12 39.33 9.96 -13.37
CA ARG A 12 40.07 10.30 -14.60
C ARG A 12 39.35 9.71 -15.78
N THR A 13 38.33 10.41 -16.28
CA THR A 13 37.76 10.38 -17.65
C THR A 13 36.26 10.62 -17.59
N ILE A 14 35.73 11.23 -18.66
CA ILE A 14 34.29 11.39 -18.91
C ILE A 14 33.56 10.05 -18.67
N ALA A 15 34.14 8.92 -19.10
CA ALA A 15 33.61 7.57 -18.88
C ALA A 15 33.35 7.21 -17.41
N SER A 16 34.19 7.66 -16.47
CA SER A 16 33.96 7.45 -15.03
C SER A 16 32.82 8.32 -14.47
N ALA A 17 32.65 9.55 -14.98
CA ALA A 17 31.50 10.39 -14.63
C ALA A 17 30.20 9.81 -15.21
N TRP A 18 30.23 9.25 -16.42
CA TRP A 18 29.12 8.46 -16.95
C TRP A 18 28.92 7.18 -16.16
N TRP A 19 29.95 6.55 -15.58
CA TRP A 19 29.78 5.35 -14.75
C TRP A 19 29.13 5.68 -13.40
N THR A 20 29.51 6.77 -12.74
CA THR A 20 28.84 7.20 -11.48
C THR A 20 27.43 7.70 -11.75
N THR A 21 27.23 8.42 -12.87
CA THR A 21 25.91 8.91 -13.30
C THR A 21 25.02 7.76 -13.79
N TRP A 22 25.57 6.77 -14.50
CA TRP A 22 24.88 5.54 -14.90
C TRP A 22 24.64 4.65 -13.70
N CYS A 23 25.54 4.57 -12.72
CA CYS A 23 25.34 3.83 -11.46
C CYS A 23 24.26 4.50 -10.60
N HIS A 24 24.19 5.83 -10.57
CA HIS A 24 23.07 6.57 -9.95
C HIS A 24 21.76 6.46 -10.74
N ILE A 25 21.79 6.48 -12.08
CA ILE A 25 20.60 6.43 -12.94
C ILE A 25 20.06 4.99 -13.11
N THR A 26 20.90 3.96 -13.12
CA THR A 26 20.49 2.54 -13.05
C THR A 26 20.15 2.08 -11.63
N CYS A 27 20.56 2.82 -10.58
CA CYS A 27 20.05 2.63 -9.21
C CYS A 27 18.60 3.08 -9.01
N THR A 28 17.99 3.77 -9.97
CA THR A 28 16.55 4.10 -9.91
C THR A 28 15.64 2.94 -10.31
N ILE A 29 16.16 1.71 -10.40
CA ILE A 29 15.32 0.52 -10.31
C ILE A 29 15.47 0.01 -8.88
N MET A 30 14.56 0.49 -8.02
CA MET A 30 14.39 0.06 -6.64
C MET A 30 14.62 -1.45 -6.51
N PHE A 31 15.53 -1.85 -5.62
CA PHE A 31 15.77 -3.25 -5.30
C PHE A 31 14.42 -3.94 -5.00
N PRO A 32 14.08 -5.06 -5.69
CA PRO A 32 12.73 -5.62 -5.68
C PRO A 32 12.40 -6.37 -4.38
N LEU A 33 13.28 -6.29 -3.37
CA LEU A 33 13.09 -6.91 -2.07
C LEU A 33 13.12 -5.80 -1.00
N PRO A 34 12.19 -5.82 -0.03
CA PRO A 34 12.23 -4.91 1.11
C PRO A 34 13.54 -5.08 1.89
N GLU A 35 14.00 -4.01 2.52
CA GLU A 35 15.18 -4.06 3.39
C GLU A 35 14.94 -5.07 4.54
N PRO A 36 15.96 -5.79 5.00
CA PRO A 36 15.82 -6.77 6.08
C PRO A 36 15.13 -6.22 7.35
N GLN A 37 15.33 -4.93 7.65
CA GLN A 37 14.70 -4.23 8.76
C GLN A 37 13.19 -4.11 8.57
N ASP A 38 12.73 -3.77 7.36
CA ASP A 38 11.30 -3.69 7.02
C ASP A 38 10.64 -5.06 7.11
N VAL A 39 11.35 -6.11 6.67
CA VAL A 39 10.89 -7.50 6.80
C VAL A 39 10.81 -7.91 8.26
N PHE A 40 11.78 -7.52 9.09
CA PHE A 40 11.77 -7.82 10.52
C PHE A 40 10.64 -7.08 11.26
N LEU A 41 10.38 -5.82 10.93
CA LEU A 41 9.24 -5.06 11.44
C LEU A 41 7.91 -5.69 11.00
N ALA A 42 7.76 -6.05 9.72
CA ALA A 42 6.57 -6.72 9.22
C ALA A 42 6.36 -8.11 9.85
N ALA A 43 7.45 -8.84 10.13
CA ALA A 43 7.40 -10.15 10.78
C ALA A 43 6.96 -10.07 12.25
N GLN A 44 7.12 -8.92 12.91
CA GLN A 44 6.59 -8.69 14.26
C GLN A 44 5.07 -8.48 14.27
N ALA A 45 4.46 -8.19 13.11
CA ALA A 45 3.00 -8.07 13.01
C ALA A 45 2.35 -9.44 13.24
N LYS A 46 1.54 -9.54 14.30
CA LYS A 46 0.80 -10.75 14.63
C LYS A 46 -0.60 -10.64 14.04
N PHE A 47 -0.90 -11.48 13.05
CA PHE A 47 -2.23 -11.53 12.42
C PHE A 47 -3.36 -11.77 13.44
N ALA A 48 -3.08 -12.49 14.53
CA ALA A 48 -4.02 -12.70 15.62
C ALA A 48 -4.40 -11.39 16.33
N ASP A 49 -3.40 -10.54 16.61
CA ASP A 49 -3.61 -9.23 17.25
C ASP A 49 -4.35 -8.30 16.29
N LEU A 50 -3.91 -8.21 15.03
CA LEU A 50 -4.60 -7.43 14.00
C LEU A 50 -6.07 -7.86 13.81
N SER A 51 -6.34 -9.16 13.81
CA SER A 51 -7.71 -9.69 13.72
C SER A 51 -8.56 -9.34 14.94
N LYS A 52 -7.95 -9.27 16.13
CA LYS A 52 -8.62 -8.85 17.36
C LYS A 52 -8.91 -7.35 17.33
N ASP A 53 -7.95 -6.54 16.90
CA ASP A 53 -8.07 -5.09 16.81
C ASP A 53 -9.14 -4.69 15.79
N LEU A 54 -9.15 -5.32 14.61
CA LEU A 54 -10.20 -5.08 13.61
C LEU A 54 -11.59 -5.46 14.12
N ARG A 55 -11.70 -6.56 14.86
CA ARG A 55 -12.97 -6.96 15.49
C ARG A 55 -13.38 -6.00 16.60
N GLN A 56 -12.44 -5.46 17.36
CA GLN A 56 -12.71 -4.46 18.39
C GLN A 56 -13.18 -3.15 17.76
N LEU A 57 -12.45 -2.65 16.77
CA LEU A 57 -12.80 -1.44 16.04
C LEU A 57 -14.19 -1.54 15.38
N GLY A 58 -14.51 -2.69 14.80
CA GLY A 58 -15.85 -2.94 14.25
C GLY A 58 -16.96 -2.86 15.32
N ARG A 59 -16.71 -3.41 16.53
CA ARG A 59 -17.65 -3.29 17.66
C ARG A 59 -17.79 -1.84 18.12
N ASP A 60 -16.68 -1.13 18.26
CA ASP A 60 -16.66 0.26 18.72
C ASP A 60 -17.41 1.17 17.73
N LEU A 61 -17.26 0.93 16.43
CA LEU A 61 -18.00 1.64 15.39
C LEU A 61 -19.51 1.40 15.49
N THR A 62 -19.94 0.16 15.68
CA THR A 62 -21.37 -0.16 15.88
C THR A 62 -21.92 0.48 17.17
N VAL A 63 -21.12 0.56 18.24
CA VAL A 63 -21.52 1.25 19.48
C VAL A 63 -21.68 2.74 19.23
N CYS A 64 -20.74 3.36 18.50
CA CYS A 64 -20.80 4.77 18.12
C CYS A 64 -22.04 5.08 17.27
N GLU A 65 -22.28 4.27 16.23
CA GLU A 65 -23.43 4.40 15.33
C GLU A 65 -24.76 4.34 16.09
N LYS A 66 -24.92 3.35 17.00
CA LYS A 66 -26.10 3.25 17.85
C LYS A 66 -26.25 4.44 18.81
N GLY A 67 -25.13 4.97 19.32
CA GLY A 67 -25.11 6.17 20.15
C GLY A 67 -25.62 7.39 19.40
N VAL A 68 -25.11 7.62 18.18
CA VAL A 68 -25.57 8.69 17.27
C VAL A 68 -27.06 8.53 17.00
N GLN A 69 -27.50 7.32 16.61
CA GLN A 69 -28.91 7.07 16.28
C GLN A 69 -29.84 7.32 17.47
N ARG A 70 -29.43 6.90 18.67
CA ARG A 70 -30.20 7.11 19.89
C ARG A 70 -30.30 8.58 20.26
N VAL A 71 -29.20 9.32 20.24
CA VAL A 71 -29.21 10.78 20.48
C VAL A 71 -30.11 11.48 19.48
N CYS A 72 -30.10 11.06 18.22
CA CYS A 72 -30.96 11.63 17.18
C CYS A 72 -32.44 11.24 17.29
N SER A 73 -32.78 10.15 17.97
CA SER A 73 -34.17 9.66 18.10
C SER A 73 -34.84 10.09 19.41
N ASP A 74 -34.07 10.12 20.50
CA ASP A 74 -34.58 10.42 21.85
C ASP A 74 -34.61 11.93 22.15
N SER A 75 -33.97 12.75 21.32
CA SER A 75 -33.91 14.21 21.51
C SER A 75 -35.08 14.91 20.81
N PRO A 76 -35.73 15.91 21.45
CA PRO A 76 -36.63 16.84 20.76
C PRO A 76 -35.91 17.51 19.59
N GLU A 77 -36.64 17.83 18.50
CA GLU A 77 -36.08 18.49 17.31
C GLU A 77 -35.26 19.75 17.65
N GLU A 78 -35.69 20.45 18.70
CA GLU A 78 -35.07 21.66 19.29
C GLU A 78 -33.66 21.43 19.87
N HIS A 79 -33.28 20.18 20.16
CA HIS A 79 -32.00 19.79 20.76
C HIS A 79 -31.12 18.90 19.85
N LEU A 80 -31.59 18.58 18.65
CA LEU A 80 -30.80 17.82 17.67
C LEU A 80 -29.61 18.62 17.13
N GLN A 81 -29.76 19.94 17.13
CA GLN A 81 -28.69 20.85 16.79
C GLN A 81 -27.85 21.21 18.01
N PRO A 82 -26.52 21.31 17.85
CA PRO A 82 -25.75 21.31 16.61
C PRO A 82 -25.19 19.95 16.19
N PHE A 83 -25.48 18.87 16.92
CA PHE A 83 -24.82 17.58 16.74
C PHE A 83 -25.11 16.94 15.37
N LYS A 84 -26.38 16.94 14.96
CA LYS A 84 -26.82 16.36 13.68
C LYS A 84 -26.16 17.07 12.49
N ASP A 85 -26.22 18.39 12.43
CA ASP A 85 -25.61 19.16 11.34
C ASP A 85 -24.09 18.97 11.31
N LYS A 86 -23.45 18.92 12.47
CA LYS A 86 -21.99 18.76 12.56
C LYS A 86 -21.55 17.38 12.07
N MET A 87 -22.33 16.34 12.36
CA MET A 87 -22.05 14.98 11.86
C MET A 87 -22.33 14.84 10.37
N GLU A 88 -23.46 15.36 9.87
CA GLU A 88 -23.78 15.34 8.44
C GLU A 88 -22.75 16.14 7.63
N SER A 89 -22.36 17.33 8.12
CA SER A 89 -21.30 18.15 7.52
C SER A 89 -19.95 17.42 7.50
N TYR A 90 -19.58 16.72 8.57
CA TYR A 90 -18.34 15.96 8.64
C TYR A 90 -18.28 14.86 7.57
N ILE A 91 -19.37 14.12 7.38
CA ILE A 91 -19.45 13.06 6.35
C ILE A 91 -19.27 13.64 4.95
N VAL A 92 -19.92 14.76 4.66
CA VAL A 92 -19.79 15.45 3.36
C VAL A 92 -18.36 15.95 3.15
N GLN A 93 -17.73 16.54 4.17
CA GLN A 93 -16.33 16.99 4.10
C GLN A 93 -15.37 15.83 3.81
N CYS A 94 -15.49 14.71 4.52
CA CYS A 94 -14.65 13.53 4.27
C CYS A 94 -14.79 13.01 2.84
N PHE A 95 -16.01 13.01 2.29
CA PHE A 95 -16.21 12.59 0.90
C PHE A 95 -15.57 13.56 -0.10
N GLN A 96 -15.68 14.87 0.14
CA GLN A 96 -15.03 15.88 -0.70
C GLN A 96 -13.50 15.78 -0.65
N GLU A 97 -12.91 15.57 0.53
CA GLU A 97 -11.47 15.33 0.68
C GLU A 97 -11.02 14.08 -0.10
N LEU A 98 -11.79 12.99 -0.04
CA LEU A 98 -11.51 11.78 -0.83
C LEU A 98 -11.57 12.05 -2.34
N VAL A 99 -12.61 12.74 -2.81
CA VAL A 99 -12.76 13.11 -4.23
C VAL A 99 -11.58 13.96 -4.70
N LEU A 100 -11.14 14.92 -3.90
CA LEU A 100 -9.98 15.76 -4.18
C LEU A 100 -8.67 14.96 -4.17
N TYR A 101 -8.46 14.10 -3.18
CA TYR A 101 -7.28 13.26 -3.06
C TYR A 101 -7.10 12.35 -4.29
N PHE A 102 -8.20 11.78 -4.80
CA PHE A 102 -8.19 10.96 -6.02
C PHE A 102 -8.28 11.77 -7.32
N GLY A 103 -8.34 13.10 -7.24
CA GLY A 103 -8.37 13.99 -8.40
C GLY A 103 -9.62 13.82 -9.28
N LEU A 104 -10.73 13.37 -8.70
CA LEU A 104 -11.97 13.12 -9.43
C LEU A 104 -12.68 14.42 -9.74
N LYS A 105 -13.11 14.56 -10.99
CA LYS A 105 -13.87 15.72 -11.46
C LYS A 105 -15.35 15.35 -11.61
N PRO A 106 -16.27 16.30 -11.34
CA PRO A 106 -17.69 16.13 -11.64
C PRO A 106 -17.91 15.80 -13.11
N LYS A 107 -19.00 15.10 -13.43
CA LYS A 107 -19.38 14.87 -14.83
C LYS A 107 -19.87 16.17 -15.47
N THR A 108 -19.84 16.24 -16.81
CA THR A 108 -20.33 17.40 -17.57
C THR A 108 -21.77 17.72 -17.18
N GLY A 109 -21.99 18.94 -16.67
CA GLY A 109 -23.30 19.40 -16.20
C GLY A 109 -23.56 19.19 -14.69
N GLU A 110 -22.67 18.50 -13.97
CA GLU A 110 -22.75 18.33 -12.52
C GLU A 110 -21.84 19.34 -11.80
N LYS A 111 -22.28 19.85 -10.64
CA LYS A 111 -21.47 20.74 -9.78
C LYS A 111 -20.52 19.97 -8.86
N GLU A 112 -20.90 18.76 -8.46
CA GLU A 112 -20.18 17.92 -7.51
C GLU A 112 -20.09 16.49 -8.03
N VAL A 113 -19.09 15.73 -7.57
CA VAL A 113 -18.94 14.32 -7.93
C VAL A 113 -20.04 13.52 -7.23
N ALA A 114 -20.93 12.90 -8.01
CA ALA A 114 -21.92 12.00 -7.44
C ALA A 114 -21.26 10.81 -6.72
N THR A 115 -21.71 10.49 -5.50
CA THR A 115 -21.21 9.37 -4.70
C THR A 115 -21.26 8.04 -5.45
N GLY A 116 -22.33 7.81 -6.21
CA GLY A 116 -22.46 6.62 -7.06
C GLY A 116 -21.37 6.54 -8.15
N TYR A 117 -20.97 7.68 -8.73
CA TYR A 117 -19.90 7.71 -9.73
C TYR A 117 -18.54 7.34 -9.12
N PHE A 118 -18.21 7.92 -7.94
CA PHE A 118 -17.00 7.58 -7.19
C PHE A 118 -16.93 6.07 -6.92
N PHE A 119 -17.99 5.50 -6.33
CA PHE A 119 -17.97 4.09 -5.94
C PHE A 119 -17.97 3.13 -7.11
N MET A 120 -18.57 3.50 -8.25
CA MET A 120 -18.48 2.71 -9.48
C MET A 120 -17.05 2.61 -10.00
N LEU A 121 -16.32 3.74 -10.07
CA LEU A 121 -14.91 3.72 -10.48
C LEU A 121 -14.06 2.89 -9.51
N TRP A 122 -14.29 3.04 -8.21
CA TRP A 122 -13.58 2.28 -7.19
C TRP A 122 -13.87 0.77 -7.29
N PHE A 123 -15.12 0.40 -7.57
CA PHE A 123 -15.54 -0.98 -7.79
C PHE A 123 -14.84 -1.60 -9.00
N GLU A 124 -14.79 -0.90 -10.13
CA GLU A 124 -14.09 -1.33 -11.34
C GLU A 124 -12.60 -1.52 -11.07
N PHE A 125 -11.97 -0.52 -10.44
CA PHE A 125 -10.57 -0.60 -10.03
C PHE A 125 -10.29 -1.81 -9.14
N CYS A 126 -11.10 -2.02 -8.10
CA CYS A 126 -10.93 -3.13 -7.16
C CYS A 126 -11.11 -4.49 -7.85
N THR A 127 -12.03 -4.59 -8.80
CA THR A 127 -12.29 -5.81 -9.57
C THR A 127 -11.09 -6.16 -10.47
N ASP A 128 -10.58 -5.18 -11.20
CA ASP A 128 -9.39 -5.33 -12.04
C ASP A 128 -8.15 -5.66 -11.22
N PHE A 129 -7.94 -4.92 -10.14
CA PHE A 129 -6.83 -5.13 -9.22
C PHE A 129 -6.83 -6.56 -8.67
N LYS A 130 -7.98 -7.04 -8.18
CA LYS A 130 -8.14 -8.40 -7.66
C LYS A 130 -7.81 -9.46 -8.72
N THR A 131 -8.20 -9.22 -9.97
CA THR A 131 -7.94 -10.13 -11.09
C THR A 131 -6.44 -10.20 -11.40
N ARG A 132 -5.78 -9.04 -11.50
CA ARG A 132 -4.33 -8.95 -11.73
C ARG A 132 -3.53 -9.56 -10.58
N TRP A 133 -3.88 -9.24 -9.34
CA TRP A 133 -3.26 -9.79 -8.13
C TRP A 133 -3.31 -11.33 -8.11
N LYS A 134 -4.46 -11.94 -8.40
CA LYS A 134 -4.59 -13.40 -8.47
C LYS A 134 -3.71 -14.02 -9.56
N LYS A 135 -3.60 -13.36 -10.71
CA LYS A 135 -2.75 -13.82 -11.82
C LYS A 135 -1.27 -13.73 -11.44
N GLU A 136 -0.88 -12.61 -10.85
CA GLU A 136 0.51 -12.35 -10.44
C GLU A 136 0.96 -13.32 -9.34
N ASN A 137 0.14 -13.57 -8.33
CA ASN A 137 0.44 -14.56 -7.30
C ASN A 137 0.64 -15.97 -7.86
N LYS A 138 -0.12 -16.35 -8.90
CA LYS A 138 0.08 -17.63 -9.61
C LYS A 138 1.41 -17.64 -10.37
N ASN A 139 1.78 -16.53 -11.01
CA ASN A 139 3.05 -16.40 -11.74
C ASN A 139 4.24 -16.48 -10.79
N ILE A 140 4.23 -15.70 -9.70
CA ILE A 140 5.26 -15.74 -8.66
C ILE A 140 5.43 -17.17 -8.11
N SER A 141 4.33 -17.88 -7.88
CA SER A 141 4.38 -19.28 -7.40
C SER A 141 5.06 -20.21 -8.42
N LYS A 142 4.74 -20.07 -9.71
CA LYS A 142 5.36 -20.86 -10.80
C LYS A 142 6.84 -20.55 -10.96
N GLU A 143 7.22 -19.27 -10.95
CA GLU A 143 8.61 -18.84 -11.07
C GLU A 143 9.47 -19.35 -9.90
N ARG A 144 8.94 -19.30 -8.68
CA ARG A 144 9.63 -19.86 -7.49
C ARG A 144 9.84 -21.37 -7.60
N TYR A 145 8.85 -22.12 -8.11
CA TYR A 145 8.99 -23.56 -8.34
C TYR A 145 10.08 -23.87 -9.39
N HIS A 146 10.06 -23.16 -10.53
CA HIS A 146 11.03 -23.36 -11.60
C HIS A 146 12.45 -22.92 -11.21
N THR A 147 12.59 -21.80 -10.51
CA THR A 147 13.89 -21.27 -10.09
C THR A 147 14.53 -22.14 -9.01
N THR A 148 13.75 -22.62 -8.04
CA THR A 148 14.21 -23.58 -7.02
C THR A 148 14.63 -24.90 -7.66
N GLY A 149 13.84 -25.42 -8.61
CA GLY A 149 14.18 -26.64 -9.35
C GLY A 149 15.48 -26.53 -10.14
N LYS A 150 15.69 -25.42 -10.85
CA LYS A 150 16.93 -25.17 -11.62
C LYS A 150 18.16 -25.04 -10.73
N GLN A 151 18.06 -24.33 -9.61
CA GLN A 151 19.17 -24.19 -8.66
C GLN A 151 19.58 -25.53 -8.02
N VAL A 152 18.61 -26.37 -7.64
CA VAL A 152 18.88 -27.72 -7.10
C VAL A 152 19.55 -28.61 -8.15
N ALA A 153 19.10 -28.57 -9.40
CA ALA A 153 19.71 -29.33 -10.49
C ALA A 153 21.15 -28.88 -10.79
N GLN A 154 21.41 -27.57 -10.77
CA GLN A 154 22.74 -27.02 -11.03
C GLN A 154 23.72 -27.28 -9.88
N LYS A 155 23.27 -27.24 -8.62
CA LYS A 155 24.06 -27.68 -7.46
C LYS A 155 24.38 -29.17 -7.52
N LYS A 156 23.42 -30.03 -7.92
CA LYS A 156 23.67 -31.47 -8.14
C LYS A 156 24.68 -31.73 -9.25
N LYS A 157 24.64 -30.97 -10.36
CA LYS A 157 25.63 -31.08 -11.45
C LYS A 157 27.03 -30.65 -11.00
N LYS A 158 27.17 -29.51 -10.31
CA LYS A 158 28.46 -29.07 -9.75
C LYS A 158 29.03 -30.07 -8.75
N LYS A 159 28.21 -30.68 -7.90
CA LYS A 159 28.69 -31.68 -6.92
C LYS A 159 29.20 -32.99 -7.58
N LYS A 160 28.65 -33.36 -8.74
CA LYS A 160 29.10 -34.53 -9.53
C LYS A 160 30.33 -34.25 -10.39
N LEU A 161 30.65 -32.99 -10.67
CA LEU A 161 31.82 -32.60 -11.46
C LEU A 161 33.09 -32.47 -10.60
N ASN A 162 32.92 -32.44 -9.28
CA ASN A 162 33.96 -32.15 -8.29
C ASN A 162 34.33 -33.40 -7.46
N ASN A 163 33.89 -34.59 -7.89
CA ASN A 163 34.11 -35.90 -7.26
C ASN A 163 34.30 -36.94 -8.35
#